data_AF-A0A931UA40-F1
#
_entry.id   AF-A0A931UA40-F1
#
_cell.length_a   1.000
_cell.length_b   1.000
_cell.length_c   1.000
_cell.angle_alpha   90.00
_cell.angle_beta   90.00
_cell.angle_gamma   90.00
#
_symmetry.space_group_name_H-M   'P 1'
#
loop_
_entity.id
_entity.type
_entity.pdbx_description
1 polymer ?
#
loop_
_entity_poly.entity_id
_entity_poly.type
_entity_poly.pdbx_seq_one_letter_code
_entity_poly.pdbx_strand_id
1 'polypeptide(L)'
;MIDQKTQILNIAVNLNRIGNWAADGFDNRKKRIETFVDQTSDYVKEVDKSKLKNSFKKTFLTFLKNWGKLKRMEKIQNELLWAEKMMTWGNILTHRAKLLKKS
;
A
#
# COMPACT_ATOMS: atom_id res chain seq x y z
N MET A 1 12.50 16.27 -5.16
CA MET A 1 12.39 15.02 -4.36
C MET A 1 10.99 14.99 -3.78
N ILE A 2 10.21 13.93 -3.99
CA ILE A 2 8.85 13.81 -3.41
C ILE A 2 8.98 13.71 -1.89
N ASP A 3 8.19 14.46 -1.14
CA ASP A 3 8.22 14.41 0.32
C ASP A 3 7.64 13.08 0.84
N GLN A 4 8.08 12.65 2.03
CA GLN A 4 7.71 11.35 2.58
C GLN A 4 6.19 11.18 2.75
N LYS A 5 5.46 12.26 3.08
CA LYS A 5 4.01 12.17 3.26
C LYS A 5 3.32 11.91 1.92
N THR A 6 3.72 12.62 0.88
CA THR A 6 3.20 12.40 -0.48
C THR A 6 3.47 10.97 -0.94
N GLN A 7 4.67 10.44 -0.70
CA GLN A 7 5.00 9.06 -1.06
C GLN A 7 4.10 8.03 -0.34
N ILE A 8 3.88 8.20 0.97
CA ILE A 8 2.98 7.33 1.74
C ILE A 8 1.54 7.43 1.22
N LEU A 9 1.08 8.62 0.84
CA LEU A 9 -0.26 8.79 0.28
C LEU A 9 -0.40 8.15 -1.10
N ASN A 10 0.64 8.20 -1.94
CA ASN A 10 0.65 7.49 -3.22
C ASN A 10 0.53 5.97 -3.03
N ILE A 11 1.26 5.41 -2.07
CA ILE A 11 1.12 3.99 -1.67
C ILE A 11 -0.33 3.72 -1.24
N ALA A 12 -0.86 4.56 -0.35
CA ALA A 12 -2.22 4.38 0.19
C ALA A 12 -3.31 4.40 -0.88
N VAL A 13 -3.23 5.34 -1.82
CA VAL A 13 -4.15 5.46 -2.96
C VAL A 13 -4.08 4.21 -3.83
N ASN A 14 -2.87 3.73 -4.15
CA ASN A 14 -2.72 2.54 -4.96
C ASN A 14 -3.30 1.30 -4.28
N LEU A 15 -3.08 1.12 -2.98
CA LEU A 15 -3.67 0.00 -2.23
C LEU A 15 -5.21 0.03 -2.29
N ASN A 16 -5.82 1.20 -2.14
CA ASN A 16 -7.27 1.34 -2.27
C ASN A 16 -7.76 1.04 -3.70
N ARG A 17 -7.04 1.47 -4.74
CA ARG A 17 -7.38 1.15 -6.14
C ARG A 17 -7.28 -0.34 -6.43
N ILE A 18 -6.18 -0.96 -6.01
CA ILE A 18 -5.93 -2.40 -6.11
C ILE A 18 -7.06 -3.18 -5.44
N GLY A 19 -7.39 -2.83 -4.20
CA GLY A 19 -8.43 -3.50 -3.45
C GLY A 19 -9.82 -3.35 -4.09
N ASN A 20 -10.21 -2.14 -4.49
CA ASN A 20 -11.49 -1.95 -5.19
C ASN A 20 -11.57 -2.76 -6.48
N TRP A 21 -10.52 -2.74 -7.32
CA TRP A 21 -10.53 -3.53 -8.55
C TRP A 21 -10.57 -5.04 -8.31
N ALA A 22 -9.90 -5.52 -7.26
CA ALA A 22 -9.95 -6.92 -6.90
C ALA A 22 -11.34 -7.35 -6.42
N ALA A 23 -12.01 -6.51 -5.63
CA ALA A 23 -13.38 -6.75 -5.18
C ALA A 23 -14.40 -6.72 -6.34
N ASP A 24 -14.20 -5.83 -7.31
CA ASP A 24 -15.07 -5.69 -8.49
C ASP A 24 -14.90 -6.82 -9.53
N GLY A 25 -13.82 -7.60 -9.45
CA GLY A 25 -13.48 -8.64 -10.42
C GLY A 25 -11.99 -8.74 -10.67
N PHE A 26 -11.31 -9.54 -9.86
CA PHE A 26 -9.86 -9.71 -9.87
C PHE A 26 -9.34 -10.21 -11.22
N ASP A 27 -9.88 -11.32 -11.74
CA ASP A 27 -9.38 -11.95 -12.98
C ASP A 27 -9.44 -11.00 -14.19
N ASN A 28 -10.56 -10.31 -14.36
CA ASN A 28 -10.76 -9.36 -15.45
C ASN A 28 -9.84 -8.12 -15.37
N ARG A 29 -9.26 -7.87 -14.20
CA ARG A 29 -8.41 -6.70 -13.93
C ARG A 29 -6.99 -7.08 -13.55
N LYS A 30 -6.63 -8.36 -13.60
CA LYS A 30 -5.37 -8.90 -13.08
C LYS A 30 -4.14 -8.15 -13.58
N LYS A 31 -4.02 -7.93 -14.89
CA LYS A 31 -2.89 -7.19 -15.49
C LYS A 31 -2.76 -5.76 -14.95
N ARG A 32 -3.90 -5.08 -14.74
CA ARG A 32 -3.93 -3.72 -14.15
C ARG A 32 -3.53 -3.77 -12.68
N ILE A 33 -4.05 -4.75 -11.94
CA ILE A 33 -3.72 -4.97 -10.53
C ILE A 33 -2.21 -5.22 -10.38
N GLU A 34 -1.62 -6.11 -11.19
CA GLU A 34 -0.18 -6.40 -11.23
C GLU A 34 0.64 -5.13 -11.45
N THR A 35 0.28 -4.34 -12.46
CA THR A 35 0.96 -3.05 -12.75
C THR A 35 0.98 -2.13 -11.52
N PHE A 36 -0.13 -2.03 -10.81
CA PHE A 36 -0.23 -1.18 -9.63
C PHE A 36 0.46 -1.78 -8.40
N VAL A 37 0.53 -3.11 -8.27
CA VAL A 37 1.33 -3.78 -7.24
C VAL A 37 2.81 -3.51 -7.44
N ASP A 38 3.29 -3.53 -8.68
CA ASP A 38 4.68 -3.22 -9.02
C ASP A 38 5.01 -1.75 -8.73
N GLN A 39 4.19 -0.83 -9.24
CA GLN A 39 4.34 0.61 -8.94
C GLN A 39 4.34 0.87 -7.42
N THR A 40 3.44 0.22 -6.67
CA THR A 40 3.40 0.35 -5.22
C THR A 40 4.66 -0.19 -4.56
N SER A 41 5.22 -1.28 -5.07
CA SER A 41 6.48 -1.83 -4.59
C SER A 41 7.65 -0.89 -4.82
N ASP A 42 7.68 -0.17 -5.94
CA ASP A 42 8.70 0.84 -6.20
C ASP A 42 8.54 2.03 -5.26
N TYR A 43 7.32 2.52 -5.06
CA TYR A 43 7.09 3.58 -4.08
C TYR A 43 7.51 3.19 -2.67
N VAL A 44 7.29 1.93 -2.28
CA VAL A 44 7.71 1.39 -0.98
C VAL A 44 9.24 1.37 -0.82
N LYS A 45 9.99 1.11 -1.89
CA LYS A 45 11.47 1.12 -1.87
C LYS A 45 12.02 2.55 -1.68
N GLU A 46 11.33 3.54 -2.23
CA GLU A 46 11.73 4.96 -2.18
C GLU A 46 11.46 5.64 -0.83
N VAL A 47 10.65 5.02 0.06
CA VAL A 47 10.41 5.55 1.41
C VAL A 47 11.66 5.41 2.27
N ASP A 48 12.22 6.54 2.69
CA ASP A 48 13.36 6.60 3.60
C ASP A 48 12.89 6.42 5.04
N LYS A 49 13.01 5.18 5.53
CA LYS A 49 12.57 4.76 6.86
C LYS A 49 13.33 5.44 8.00
N SER A 50 14.52 5.99 7.75
CA SER A 50 15.31 6.71 8.75
C SER A 50 14.70 8.09 9.06
N LYS A 51 14.01 8.69 8.08
CA LYS A 51 13.37 10.00 8.17
C LYS A 51 11.93 9.96 8.69
N LEU A 52 11.37 8.76 8.89
CA LEU A 52 10.02 8.62 9.44
C LEU A 52 9.99 8.91 10.93
N LYS A 53 9.08 9.77 11.37
CA LYS A 53 8.80 10.00 12.80
C LYS A 53 8.46 8.70 13.50
N ASN A 54 8.95 8.51 14.73
CA ASN A 54 8.72 7.31 15.54
C ASN A 54 7.23 6.90 15.63
N SER A 55 6.33 7.88 15.76
CA SER A 55 4.88 7.66 15.81
C SER A 55 4.30 7.01 14.55
N PHE A 56 4.87 7.27 13.37
CA PHE A 56 4.45 6.66 12.10
C PHE A 56 5.30 5.43 11.74
N LYS A 57 6.59 5.43 12.10
CA LYS A 57 7.54 4.36 11.77
C LYS A 57 7.05 2.98 12.17
N LYS A 58 6.48 2.83 13.37
CA LYS A 58 5.91 1.54 13.83
C LYS A 58 4.79 1.04 12.89
N THR A 59 3.88 1.93 12.50
CA THR A 59 2.81 1.59 11.53
C THR A 59 3.41 1.15 10.21
N PHE A 60 4.37 1.89 9.67
CA PHE A 60 4.96 1.59 8.38
C PHE A 60 5.73 0.26 8.38
N LEU A 61 6.46 -0.05 9.45
CA LEU A 61 7.13 -1.35 9.59
C LEU A 61 6.14 -2.52 9.64
N THR A 62 5.00 -2.37 10.31
CA THR A 62 3.93 -3.39 10.29
C THR A 62 3.33 -3.53 8.90
N PHE A 63 3.12 -2.43 8.18
CA PHE A 63 2.70 -2.46 6.79
C PHE A 63 3.70 -3.25 5.93
N LEU A 64 5.01 -2.98 6.03
CA LEU A 64 6.02 -3.70 5.23
C LEU A 64 6.00 -5.22 5.42
N LYS A 65 5.78 -5.69 6.65
CA LYS A 65 5.63 -7.12 6.94
C LYS A 65 4.42 -7.72 6.22
N ASN A 66 3.31 -6.99 6.17
CA ASN A 66 2.10 -7.41 5.47
C ASN A 66 2.25 -7.29 3.96
N TRP A 67 2.82 -6.18 3.47
CA TRP A 67 3.09 -5.94 2.05
C TRP A 67 3.94 -7.05 1.44
N GLY A 68 4.94 -7.54 2.15
CA GLY A 68 5.76 -8.69 1.71
C GLY A 68 4.94 -9.94 1.40
N LYS A 69 3.78 -10.13 2.04
CA LYS A 69 2.82 -11.19 1.74
C LYS A 69 1.82 -10.77 0.66
N LEU A 70 1.25 -9.58 0.79
CA LEU A 70 0.17 -9.08 -0.06
C LEU A 70 0.60 -8.86 -1.52
N LYS A 71 1.84 -8.46 -1.78
CA LYS A 71 2.34 -8.23 -3.14
C LYS A 71 2.50 -9.49 -3.99
N ARG A 72 2.42 -10.68 -3.37
CA ARG A 72 2.58 -11.98 -4.03
C ARG A 72 1.23 -12.47 -4.51
N MET A 73 0.82 -11.98 -5.68
CA MET A 73 -0.50 -12.26 -6.25
C MET A 73 -0.71 -13.76 -6.55
N GLU A 74 0.37 -14.48 -6.84
CA GLU A 74 0.36 -15.93 -7.07
C GLU A 74 -0.01 -16.76 -5.82
N LYS A 75 0.00 -16.15 -4.63
CA LYS A 75 -0.33 -16.80 -3.35
C LYS A 75 -1.69 -16.41 -2.81
N ILE A 76 -2.51 -15.73 -3.61
CA ILE A 76 -3.87 -15.35 -3.22
C ILE A 76 -4.76 -16.59 -3.23
N GLN A 77 -5.34 -16.90 -2.08
CA GLN A 77 -6.31 -18.00 -1.93
C GLN A 77 -7.75 -17.50 -1.91
N ASN A 78 -7.96 -16.25 -1.50
CA ASN A 78 -9.27 -15.59 -1.46
C ASN A 78 -9.08 -14.13 -1.85
N GLU A 79 -9.57 -13.79 -3.04
CA GLU A 79 -9.40 -12.48 -3.67
C GLU A 79 -10.14 -11.37 -2.93
N LEU A 80 -11.34 -11.65 -2.43
CA LEU A 80 -12.14 -10.70 -1.67
C LEU A 80 -11.45 -10.34 -0.35
N LEU A 81 -10.97 -11.34 0.39
CA LEU A 81 -10.21 -11.10 1.62
C LEU A 81 -8.88 -10.38 1.36
N TRP A 82 -8.24 -10.67 0.22
CA TRP A 82 -7.04 -9.95 -0.20
C TRP A 82 -7.35 -8.49 -0.55
N ALA A 83 -8.44 -8.23 -1.27
CA ALA A 83 -8.95 -6.91 -1.61
C ALA A 83 -9.24 -6.08 -0.36
N GLU A 84 -9.94 -6.65 0.62
CA GLU A 84 -10.22 -6.03 1.91
C GLU A 84 -8.93 -5.66 2.66
N LYS A 85 -7.93 -6.54 2.66
CA LYS A 85 -6.62 -6.25 3.28
C LYS A 85 -5.89 -5.12 2.58
N MET A 86 -5.96 -5.04 1.24
CA MET A 86 -5.38 -3.93 0.49
C MET A 86 -6.05 -2.60 0.88
N MET A 87 -7.39 -2.54 0.88
CA MET A 87 -8.13 -1.35 1.28
C MET A 87 -7.89 -0.97 2.75
N THR A 88 -7.82 -1.96 3.64
CA THR A 88 -7.53 -1.76 5.06
C THR A 88 -6.20 -1.04 5.25
N TRP A 89 -5.15 -1.51 4.57
CA TRP A 89 -3.85 -0.84 4.63
C TRP A 89 -3.87 0.52 3.93
N GLY A 90 -4.56 0.67 2.80
CA GLY A 90 -4.77 1.97 2.15
C GLY A 90 -5.38 3.00 3.09
N ASN A 91 -6.42 2.63 3.83
CA ASN A 91 -7.08 3.49 4.80
C ASN A 91 -6.17 3.80 6.00
N ILE A 92 -5.52 2.80 6.59
CA ILE A 92 -4.58 3.00 7.72
C ILE A 92 -3.47 3.98 7.32
N LEU A 93 -2.84 3.78 6.16
CA LEU A 93 -1.75 4.65 5.70
C LEU A 93 -2.26 6.07 5.40
N THR A 94 -3.44 6.21 4.79
CA THR A 94 -4.09 7.52 4.57
C THR A 94 -4.28 8.29 5.87
N HIS A 95 -4.86 7.65 6.90
CA HIS A 95 -5.08 8.29 8.19
C HIS A 95 -3.77 8.61 8.91
N ARG A 96 -2.83 7.67 8.92
CA ARG A 96 -1.57 7.81 9.68
C ARG A 96 -0.59 8.78 9.01
N ALA A 97 -0.66 8.96 7.69
CA ALA A 97 0.11 9.97 6.96
C ALA A 97 -0.22 11.40 7.39
N LYS A 98 -1.43 11.67 7.92
CA LYS A 98 -1.79 12.99 8.46
C LYS A 98 -0.90 13.42 9.63
N LEU A 99 -0.32 12.46 10.35
CA LEU A 99 0.62 12.70 11.47
C LEU A 99 2.02 13.15 10.98
N LEU A 100 2.29 12.99 9.68
CA LEU A 100 3.47 13.54 9.03
C LEU A 100 3.20 15.01 8.70
N LYS A 101 4.06 15.90 9.19
CA LYS A 101 4.05 17.31 8.75
C LYS A 101 4.53 17.35 7.29
N LYS A 102 3.99 18.26 6.47
CA LYS A 102 4.64 18.58 5.19
C LYS A 102 6.06 19.03 5.51
N SER A 103 7.03 18.40 4.86
CA SER A 103 8.45 18.78 4.97
C SER A 103 8.67 20.06 4.19
#